data_AF-A0A6N6RZX2-F1
#
_entry.id   AF-A0A6N6RZX2-F1
#
_cell.length_a   1.000
_cell.length_b   1.000
_cell.length_c   1.000
_cell.angle_alpha   90.00
_cell.angle_beta   90.00
_cell.angle_gamma   90.00
#
_symmetry.space_group_name_H-M   'P 1'
#
loop_
_entity.id
_entity.type
_entity.pdbx_description
1 polymer ?
#
loop_
_entity_poly.entity_id
_entity_poly.type
_entity_poly.pdbx_seq_one_letter_code
_entity_poly.pdbx_strand_id
1 'polypeptide(L)'
;MEKFLERYDSKISGVISTFDRMIFKGHILSFFQRGNRHHYLFREKVLFKDFGKYAKKVSGEIKEKARELSDKEGRPLISLDSSRISKEGVARKIQEEEQVKEGLICVLKGVEPCVSFDTRGNRETGKLEVVIRERRCLFLYFYYQHKEFGFMHVRIQTWFPFQIQIYINGREWLCKRLDREGIGYQRYDN
;
A
#
# COMPACT_ATOMS: atom_id res chain seq x y z
N MET A 1 -21.67 -21.83 -2.56
CA MET A 1 -21.43 -21.65 -4.00
C MET A 1 -21.74 -22.95 -4.74
N GLU A 2 -21.17 -24.08 -4.34
CA GLU A 2 -21.44 -25.41 -4.93
C GLU A 2 -22.94 -25.75 -5.04
N LYS A 3 -23.70 -25.65 -3.94
CA LYS A 3 -25.15 -25.90 -3.95
C LYS A 3 -25.96 -25.00 -4.91
N PHE A 4 -25.45 -23.81 -5.26
CA PHE A 4 -26.12 -22.93 -6.23
C PHE A 4 -25.81 -23.38 -7.66
N LEU A 5 -24.54 -23.70 -7.93
CA LEU A 5 -24.12 -24.22 -9.23
C LEU A 5 -24.84 -25.52 -9.55
N GLU A 6 -24.93 -26.46 -8.61
CA GLU A 6 -25.66 -27.72 -8.78
C GLU A 6 -27.16 -27.50 -9.04
N ARG A 7 -27.78 -26.55 -8.32
CA ARG A 7 -29.23 -26.28 -8.45
C ARG A 7 -29.60 -25.64 -9.79
N TYR A 8 -28.70 -24.88 -10.39
CA TYR A 8 -28.95 -24.10 -11.60
C TYR A 8 -28.06 -24.51 -12.78
N ASP A 9 -27.44 -25.68 -12.73
CA ASP A 9 -26.50 -26.20 -13.74
C ASP A 9 -27.05 -26.08 -15.17
N SER A 10 -28.32 -26.48 -15.37
CA SER A 10 -29.01 -26.38 -16.66
C SER A 10 -29.25 -24.96 -17.18
N LYS A 11 -29.07 -23.93 -16.35
CA LYS A 11 -29.19 -22.51 -16.69
C LYS A 11 -27.84 -21.79 -16.76
N ILE A 12 -26.74 -22.46 -16.42
CA ILE A 12 -25.40 -21.86 -16.36
C ILE A 12 -24.60 -22.34 -17.57
N SER A 13 -24.30 -21.44 -18.50
CA SER A 13 -23.46 -21.76 -19.66
C SER A 13 -21.98 -21.88 -19.31
N GLY A 14 -21.55 -21.33 -18.17
CA GLY A 14 -20.16 -21.39 -17.71
C GLY A 14 -19.95 -20.60 -16.42
N VAL A 15 -18.82 -20.88 -15.76
CA VAL A 15 -18.42 -20.21 -14.52
C VAL A 15 -17.08 -19.52 -14.73
N ILE A 16 -17.03 -18.22 -14.45
CA ILE A 16 -15.79 -17.45 -14.44
C ILE A 16 -15.35 -17.27 -12.99
N SER A 17 -14.10 -17.64 -12.70
CA SER A 17 -13.47 -17.45 -11.40
C SER A 17 -12.40 -16.39 -11.50
N THR A 18 -12.38 -15.46 -10.54
CA THR A 18 -11.35 -14.41 -10.43
C THR A 18 -10.96 -14.22 -8.96
N PHE A 19 -9.83 -13.56 -8.74
CA PHE A 19 -9.43 -13.17 -7.39
C PHE A 19 -10.37 -12.10 -6.83
N ASP A 20 -10.78 -12.25 -5.57
CA ASP A 20 -11.53 -11.20 -4.88
C ASP A 20 -10.60 -10.02 -4.56
N ARG A 21 -9.41 -10.32 -3.99
CA ARG A 21 -8.39 -9.35 -3.61
C ARG A 21 -7.02 -9.87 -4.01
N MET A 22 -6.25 -9.05 -4.72
CA MET A 22 -4.84 -9.31 -4.99
C MET A 22 -3.98 -8.33 -4.19
N ILE A 23 -3.02 -8.85 -3.44
CA ILE A 23 -2.10 -8.04 -2.65
C ILE A 23 -0.66 -8.39 -3.05
N PHE A 24 0.06 -7.40 -3.57
CA PHE A 24 1.49 -7.52 -3.87
C PHE A 24 2.28 -6.82 -2.77
N LYS A 25 3.32 -7.47 -2.25
CA LYS A 25 4.19 -6.91 -1.22
C LYS A 25 5.59 -6.68 -1.77
N GLY A 26 6.04 -5.44 -1.71
CA GLY A 26 7.39 -5.01 -2.08
C GLY A 26 8.29 -4.93 -0.86
N HIS A 27 9.44 -5.59 -0.93
CA HIS A 27 10.45 -5.60 0.12
C HIS A 27 11.83 -5.32 -0.47
N ILE A 28 12.59 -4.45 0.20
CA ILE A 28 14.03 -4.33 -0.08
C ILE A 28 14.71 -5.52 0.60
N LEU A 29 15.00 -6.59 -0.15
CA LEU A 29 15.43 -7.88 0.44
C LEU A 29 16.68 -7.76 1.34
N SER A 30 17.63 -6.89 0.99
CA SER A 30 18.83 -6.64 1.79
C SER A 30 18.52 -6.12 3.20
N PHE A 31 17.32 -5.59 3.43
CA PHE A 31 16.88 -5.10 4.74
C PHE A 31 16.39 -6.21 5.68
N PHE A 32 16.10 -7.41 5.17
CA PHE A 32 15.54 -8.49 5.99
C PHE A 32 16.59 -9.51 6.46
N GLN A 33 17.81 -9.45 5.93
CA GLN A 33 18.95 -10.23 6.41
C GLN A 33 19.81 -9.40 7.38
N ARG A 34 20.08 -9.94 8.58
CA ARG A 34 20.77 -9.20 9.67
C ARG A 34 22.10 -8.59 9.23
N GLY A 35 22.95 -9.36 8.54
CA GLY A 35 24.24 -8.88 8.03
C GLY A 35 24.11 -7.76 6.98
N ASN A 36 23.08 -7.84 6.12
CA ASN A 36 22.91 -6.90 5.01
C ASN A 36 22.32 -5.55 5.44
N ARG A 37 21.58 -5.48 6.55
CA ARG A 37 21.16 -4.20 7.16
C ARG A 37 22.36 -3.34 7.57
N HIS A 38 23.36 -4.00 8.17
CA HIS A 38 24.59 -3.34 8.61
C HIS A 38 25.40 -2.87 7.40
N HIS A 39 25.49 -3.73 6.37
CA HIS A 39 26.17 -3.40 5.12
C HIS A 39 25.54 -2.21 4.39
N TYR A 40 24.20 -2.12 4.35
CA TYR A 40 23.51 -0.99 3.74
C TYR A 40 23.90 0.34 4.43
N LEU A 41 23.77 0.43 5.76
CA LEU A 41 24.13 1.66 6.47
C LEU A 41 25.62 2.00 6.34
N PHE A 42 26.48 0.98 6.32
CA PHE A 42 27.90 1.17 6.07
C PHE A 42 28.16 1.80 4.69
N ARG A 43 27.51 1.30 3.64
CA ARG A 43 27.60 1.83 2.28
C ARG A 43 27.09 3.27 2.18
N GLU A 44 26.01 3.58 2.89
CA GLU A 44 25.47 4.94 3.01
C GLU A 44 26.29 5.84 3.95
N LYS A 45 27.41 5.34 4.51
CA LYS A 45 28.30 6.04 5.46
C LYS A 45 27.56 6.55 6.71
N VAL A 46 26.53 5.82 7.15
CA VAL A 46 25.73 6.14 8.33
C VAL A 46 26.21 5.32 9.52
N LEU A 47 26.75 6.00 10.54
CA LEU A 47 27.05 5.37 11.81
C LEU A 47 25.75 4.94 12.49
N PHE A 48 25.75 3.79 13.19
CA PHE A 48 24.54 3.29 13.84
C PHE A 48 23.97 4.27 14.88
N LYS A 49 24.80 5.04 15.59
CA LYS A 49 24.32 6.10 16.51
C LYS A 49 23.55 7.22 15.80
N ASP A 50 23.80 7.42 14.50
CA ASP A 50 23.19 8.46 13.68
C ASP A 50 22.02 7.93 12.84
N PHE A 51 21.71 6.63 12.92
CA PHE A 51 20.62 6.00 12.16
C PHE A 51 19.28 6.72 12.37
N GLY A 52 18.96 7.12 13.61
CA GLY A 52 17.72 7.83 13.90
C GLY A 52 17.59 9.16 13.14
N LYS A 53 18.69 9.91 12.98
CA LYS A 53 18.71 11.16 12.21
C LYS A 53 18.59 10.88 10.72
N TYR A 54 19.33 9.90 10.21
CA TYR A 54 19.28 9.47 8.82
C TYR A 54 17.88 8.97 8.43
N ALA A 55 17.27 8.11 9.25
CA ALA A 55 15.92 7.60 9.02
C ALA A 55 14.86 8.71 9.00
N LYS A 56 15.00 9.75 9.85
CA LYS A 56 14.14 10.94 9.79
C LYS A 56 14.32 11.70 8.48
N LYS A 57 15.56 11.88 8.01
CA LYS A 57 15.86 12.55 6.74
C LYS A 57 15.17 11.83 5.57
N VAL A 58 15.42 10.54 5.40
CA VAL A 58 14.82 9.73 4.31
C VAL A 58 13.30 9.67 4.43
N SER A 59 12.76 9.56 5.65
CA SER A 59 11.32 9.63 5.91
C SER A 59 10.71 10.97 5.49
N GLY A 60 11.43 12.07 5.70
CA GLY A 60 11.05 13.41 5.23
C GLY A 60 11.01 13.48 3.71
N GLU A 61 12.06 13.02 3.03
CA GLU A 61 12.14 12.98 1.57
C GLU A 61 10.96 12.21 0.94
N ILE A 62 10.58 11.06 1.50
CA ILE A 62 9.41 10.29 1.03
C ILE A 62 8.11 11.10 1.18
N LYS A 63 7.93 11.80 2.30
CA LYS A 63 6.71 12.59 2.57
C LYS A 63 6.63 13.82 1.67
N GLU A 64 7.75 14.47 1.41
CA GLU A 64 7.82 15.61 0.49
C GLU A 64 7.56 15.14 -0.95
N LYS A 65 8.15 14.04 -1.40
CA LYS A 65 7.86 13.48 -2.73
C LYS A 65 6.39 13.09 -2.90
N ALA A 66 5.77 12.56 -1.85
CA ALA A 66 4.34 12.28 -1.86
C ALA A 66 3.48 13.56 -1.96
N ARG A 67 3.91 14.63 -1.30
CA ARG A 67 3.27 15.95 -1.39
C ARG A 67 3.43 16.52 -2.79
N GLU A 68 4.66 16.58 -3.32
CA GLU A 68 4.96 17.04 -4.68
C GLU A 68 4.13 16.29 -5.73
N LEU A 69 3.99 14.95 -5.59
CA LEU A 69 3.16 14.16 -6.48
C LEU A 69 1.68 14.55 -6.38
N SER A 70 1.16 14.71 -5.16
CA SER A 70 -0.23 15.12 -4.93
C SER A 70 -0.52 16.49 -5.52
N ASP A 71 0.37 17.46 -5.28
CA ASP A 71 0.27 18.83 -5.77
C ASP A 71 0.35 18.87 -7.31
N LYS A 72 1.25 18.08 -7.90
CA LYS A 72 1.41 17.96 -9.37
C LYS A 72 0.15 17.40 -10.05
N GLU A 73 -0.48 16.39 -9.44
CA GLU A 73 -1.69 15.76 -9.97
C GLU A 73 -2.97 16.54 -9.59
N GLY A 74 -2.84 17.63 -8.82
CA GLY A 74 -3.98 18.41 -8.34
C GLY A 74 -4.91 17.64 -7.42
N ARG A 75 -4.39 16.66 -6.67
CA ARG A 75 -5.18 15.78 -5.80
C ARG A 75 -4.94 16.05 -4.33
N PRO A 76 -5.93 15.81 -3.45
CA PRO A 76 -5.79 16.10 -2.04
C PRO A 76 -4.88 15.09 -1.34
N LEU A 77 -4.04 15.62 -0.45
CA LEU A 77 -3.30 14.87 0.54
C LEU A 77 -3.94 15.10 1.91
N ILE A 78 -4.46 14.05 2.54
CA ILE A 78 -5.30 14.14 3.75
C ILE A 78 -4.69 13.34 4.88
N SER A 79 -4.60 13.94 6.07
CA SER A 79 -4.26 13.22 7.30
C SER A 79 -5.52 12.63 7.93
N LEU A 80 -5.47 11.36 8.33
CA LEU A 80 -6.57 10.70 9.02
C LEU A 80 -6.27 10.63 10.52
N ASP A 81 -7.14 11.23 11.30
CA ASP A 81 -6.94 11.38 12.75
C ASP A 81 -7.40 10.16 13.56
N SER A 82 -8.12 9.22 12.93
CA SER A 82 -8.64 8.03 13.59
C SER A 82 -8.54 6.79 12.71
N SER A 83 -8.17 5.67 13.32
CA SER A 83 -8.17 4.35 12.67
C SER A 83 -9.58 3.82 12.37
N ARG A 84 -10.63 4.43 12.94
CA ARG A 84 -12.03 4.08 12.66
C ARG A 84 -12.52 4.60 11.31
N ILE A 85 -11.85 5.61 10.75
CA ILE A 85 -12.21 6.18 9.46
C ILE A 85 -11.78 5.21 8.36
N SER A 86 -12.73 4.77 7.54
CA SER A 86 -12.43 3.91 6.39
C SER A 86 -11.66 4.70 5.33
N LYS A 87 -10.40 4.33 5.12
CA LYS A 87 -9.53 4.93 4.09
C LYS A 87 -10.14 4.75 2.70
N GLU A 88 -10.67 3.56 2.43
CA GLU A 88 -11.36 3.27 1.18
C GLU A 88 -12.63 4.12 1.03
N GLY A 89 -13.42 4.27 2.09
CA GLY A 89 -14.63 5.10 2.06
C GLY A 89 -14.32 6.57 1.76
N VAL A 90 -13.27 7.14 2.38
CA VAL A 90 -12.81 8.51 2.09
C VAL A 90 -12.36 8.65 0.63
N ALA A 91 -11.56 7.70 0.13
CA ALA A 91 -11.10 7.73 -1.25
C ALA A 91 -12.24 7.59 -2.27
N ARG A 92 -13.23 6.72 -2.01
CA ARG A 92 -14.43 6.58 -2.86
C ARG A 92 -15.27 7.85 -2.90
N LYS A 93 -15.48 8.47 -1.74
CA LYS A 93 -16.20 9.75 -1.65
C LYS A 93 -15.53 10.83 -2.50
N ILE A 94 -14.21 10.97 -2.39
CA ILE A 94 -13.44 11.94 -3.19
C ILE A 94 -13.52 11.60 -4.68
N GLN A 95 -13.41 10.32 -5.03
CA GLN A 95 -13.53 9.87 -6.42
C GLN A 95 -14.88 10.27 -7.04
N GLU A 96 -15.97 10.10 -6.30
CA GLU A 96 -17.33 10.44 -6.73
C GLU A 96 -17.53 11.96 -6.83
N GLU A 97 -17.13 12.71 -5.80
CA GLU A 97 -17.26 14.18 -5.75
C GLU A 97 -16.45 14.88 -6.84
N GLU A 98 -15.21 14.43 -7.09
CA GLU A 98 -14.32 15.00 -8.11
C GLU A 98 -14.43 14.30 -9.48
N GLN A 99 -15.34 13.33 -9.62
CA GLN A 99 -15.58 12.54 -10.84
C GLN A 99 -14.29 11.98 -11.47
N VAL A 100 -13.40 11.41 -10.66
CA VAL A 100 -12.09 10.91 -11.11
C VAL A 100 -12.24 9.64 -11.94
N LYS A 101 -12.16 9.79 -13.26
CA LYS A 101 -12.30 8.68 -14.23
C LYS A 101 -11.04 7.85 -14.40
N GLU A 102 -9.87 8.45 -14.24
CA GLU A 102 -8.56 7.81 -14.35
C GLU A 102 -7.51 8.61 -13.56
N GLY A 103 -6.49 7.94 -13.02
CA GLY A 103 -5.34 8.57 -12.37
C GLY A 103 -5.40 8.55 -10.84
N LEU A 104 -4.57 9.38 -10.21
CA LEU A 104 -4.55 9.52 -8.74
C LEU A 104 -5.90 10.10 -8.28
N ILE A 105 -6.47 9.54 -7.22
CA ILE A 105 -7.68 10.04 -6.56
C ILE A 105 -7.28 10.92 -5.39
N CYS A 106 -6.50 10.37 -4.45
CA CYS A 106 -6.02 11.10 -3.28
C CYS A 106 -4.84 10.38 -2.61
N VAL A 107 -4.14 11.10 -1.74
CA VAL A 107 -3.11 10.53 -0.86
C VAL A 107 -3.58 10.62 0.59
N LEU A 108 -3.80 9.48 1.25
CA LEU A 108 -4.18 9.46 2.66
C LEU A 108 -2.97 9.13 3.54
N LYS A 109 -2.81 9.86 4.64
CA LYS A 109 -1.77 9.62 5.65
C LYS A 109 -2.40 9.08 6.92
N GLY A 110 -1.82 8.02 7.49
CA GLY A 110 -2.31 7.44 8.74
C GLY A 110 -1.22 6.73 9.52
N VAL A 111 -1.31 6.77 10.85
CA VAL A 111 -0.37 6.07 11.74
C VAL A 111 -0.88 4.68 12.03
N GLU A 112 -0.06 3.67 11.78
CA GLU A 112 -0.43 2.26 11.97
C GLU A 112 0.68 1.47 12.66
N PRO A 113 0.35 0.36 13.36
CA PRO A 113 1.33 -0.62 13.79
C PRO A 113 2.12 -1.17 12.60
N CYS A 114 3.44 -1.28 12.77
CA CYS A 114 4.35 -1.73 11.74
C CYS A 114 5.61 -2.35 12.35
N VAL A 115 6.27 -3.16 11.54
CA VAL A 115 7.61 -3.68 11.81
C VAL A 115 8.63 -2.71 11.20
N SER A 116 9.62 -2.31 11.99
CA SER A 116 10.55 -1.23 11.63
C SER A 116 11.95 -1.49 12.14
N PHE A 117 12.92 -0.81 11.55
CA PHE A 117 14.27 -0.73 12.10
C PHE A 117 14.34 0.18 13.31
N ASP A 118 15.21 -0.21 14.24
CA ASP A 118 15.64 0.58 15.39
C ASP A 118 17.10 0.27 15.75
N THR A 119 17.72 1.11 16.56
CA THR A 119 19.09 0.92 17.03
C THR A 119 19.13 0.61 18.51
N ARG A 120 19.78 -0.50 18.87
CA ARG A 120 19.89 -0.95 20.26
C ARG A 120 21.34 -1.29 20.59
N GLY A 121 21.76 -0.96 21.81
CA GLY A 121 23.03 -1.44 22.35
C GLY A 121 22.95 -2.93 22.70
N ASN A 122 23.91 -3.70 22.22
CA ASN A 122 24.14 -5.07 22.62
C ASN A 122 25.08 -5.08 23.85
N ARG A 123 24.59 -5.60 24.98
CA ARG A 123 25.33 -5.62 26.26
C ARG A 123 26.50 -6.59 26.25
N GLU A 124 26.39 -7.69 25.51
CA GLU A 124 27.45 -8.72 25.44
C GLU A 124 28.62 -8.25 24.59
N THR A 125 28.34 -7.57 23.49
CA THR A 125 29.39 -7.11 22.54
C THR A 125 29.82 -5.67 22.77
N GLY A 126 29.08 -4.89 23.56
CA GLY A 126 29.31 -3.46 23.78
C GLY A 126 29.03 -2.58 22.56
N LYS A 127 28.42 -3.14 21.49
CA LYS A 127 28.23 -2.47 20.20
C LYS A 127 26.77 -2.08 19.96
N LEU A 128 26.54 -1.02 19.18
CA LEU A 128 25.22 -0.74 18.63
C LEU A 128 24.90 -1.71 17.49
N GLU A 129 23.64 -2.09 17.37
CA GLU A 129 23.13 -2.93 16.30
C GLU A 129 21.80 -2.39 15.76
N VAL A 130 21.52 -2.67 14.48
CA VAL A 130 20.21 -2.42 13.90
C VAL A 130 19.33 -3.65 14.08
N VAL A 131 18.25 -3.48 14.83
CA VAL A 131 17.26 -4.51 15.14
C VAL A 131 15.94 -4.20 14.44
N ILE A 132 15.14 -5.25 14.26
CA ILE A 132 13.74 -5.11 13.87
C ILE A 132 12.91 -5.07 15.15
N ARG A 133 11.94 -4.16 15.21
CA ARG A 133 10.95 -4.12 16.29
C ARG A 133 9.58 -3.67 15.78
N GLU A 134 8.56 -3.99 16.55
CA GLU A 134 7.24 -3.41 16.38
C GLU A 134 7.21 -1.97 16.88
N ARG A 135 6.51 -1.11 16.15
CA ARG A 135 6.27 0.28 16.51
C ARG A 135 5.03 0.79 15.78
N ARG A 136 4.68 2.05 16.02
CA ARG A 136 3.82 2.79 15.11
C ARG A 136 4.64 3.64 14.15
N CYS A 137 4.23 3.70 12.90
CA CYS A 137 4.81 4.57 11.89
C CYS A 137 3.72 5.11 10.97
N LEU A 138 4.04 6.22 10.31
CA LEU A 138 3.16 6.82 9.31
C LEU A 138 3.21 5.97 8.03
N PHE A 139 2.04 5.76 7.43
CA PHE A 139 1.85 5.19 6.12
C PHE A 139 1.22 6.23 5.19
N LEU A 140 1.57 6.12 3.91
CA LEU A 140 0.94 6.85 2.81
C LEU A 140 0.14 5.86 1.99
N TYR A 141 -1.09 6.21 1.66
CA TYR A 141 -1.98 5.45 0.80
C TYR A 141 -2.29 6.29 -0.43
N PHE A 142 -1.77 5.88 -1.57
CA PHE A 142 -2.08 6.49 -2.86
C PHE A 142 -3.22 5.70 -3.47
N TYR A 143 -4.42 6.29 -3.49
CA TYR A 143 -5.59 5.69 -4.13
C TYR A 143 -5.64 6.10 -5.60
N TYR A 144 -5.89 5.15 -6.47
CA TYR A 144 -5.93 5.35 -7.92
C TYR A 144 -7.21 4.79 -8.52
N GLN A 145 -7.69 5.46 -9.56
CA GLN A 145 -8.53 4.86 -10.57
C GLN A 145 -7.63 4.44 -11.73
N HIS A 146 -7.12 3.20 -11.68
CA HIS A 146 -6.19 2.71 -12.68
C HIS A 146 -6.93 2.30 -13.96
N LYS A 147 -6.37 2.65 -15.12
CA LYS A 147 -6.95 2.34 -16.44
C LYS A 147 -7.30 0.86 -16.60
N GLU A 148 -6.41 -0.03 -16.12
CA GLU A 148 -6.61 -1.47 -16.27
C GLU A 148 -7.26 -2.15 -15.08
N PHE A 149 -6.99 -1.68 -13.86
CA PHE A 149 -7.34 -2.39 -12.62
C PHE A 149 -8.52 -1.75 -11.88
N GLY A 150 -8.95 -0.57 -12.33
CA GLY A 150 -9.96 0.22 -11.63
C GLY A 150 -9.44 0.73 -10.29
N PHE A 151 -10.33 0.80 -9.30
CA PHE A 151 -10.04 1.28 -7.97
C PHE A 151 -9.01 0.41 -7.27
N MET A 152 -7.85 1.01 -6.96
CA MET A 152 -6.73 0.32 -6.33
C MET A 152 -5.98 1.27 -5.38
N HIS A 153 -5.08 0.72 -4.56
CA HIS A 153 -4.19 1.58 -3.78
C HIS A 153 -2.78 1.03 -3.63
N VAL A 154 -1.83 1.96 -3.47
CA VAL A 154 -0.45 1.69 -3.08
C VAL A 154 -0.24 2.23 -1.67
N ARG A 155 0.09 1.35 -0.74
CA ARG A 155 0.41 1.65 0.65
C ARG A 155 1.92 1.62 0.84
N ILE A 156 2.50 2.70 1.36
CA ILE A 156 3.94 2.84 1.59
C ILE A 156 4.20 3.18 3.06
N GLN A 157 5.04 2.38 3.72
CA GLN A 157 5.57 2.69 5.04
C GLN A 157 6.58 3.84 4.92
N THR A 158 6.42 4.95 5.64
CA THR A 158 7.37 6.08 5.52
C THR A 158 8.62 5.92 6.39
N TRP A 159 8.84 4.76 6.98
CA TRP A 159 9.99 4.47 7.83
C TRP A 159 10.60 3.14 7.42
N PHE A 160 11.89 2.96 7.66
CA PHE A 160 12.60 1.72 7.38
C PHE A 160 11.83 0.50 7.93
N PRO A 161 11.61 -0.56 7.13
CA PRO A 161 12.27 -0.86 5.86
C PRO A 161 11.49 -0.42 4.60
N PHE A 162 10.58 0.55 4.72
CA PHE A 162 9.80 1.10 3.60
C PHE A 162 8.98 0.06 2.86
N GLN A 163 8.31 -0.84 3.59
CA GLN A 163 7.47 -1.86 2.96
C GLN A 163 6.38 -1.22 2.09
N ILE A 164 6.22 -1.76 0.90
CA ILE A 164 5.18 -1.36 -0.04
C ILE A 164 4.14 -2.48 -0.13
N GLN A 165 2.87 -2.11 -0.20
CA GLN A 165 1.79 -3.02 -0.48
C GLN A 165 0.89 -2.43 -1.57
N ILE A 166 0.63 -3.20 -2.62
CA ILE A 166 -0.29 -2.82 -3.70
C ILE A 166 -1.52 -3.70 -3.57
N TYR A 167 -2.68 -3.08 -3.47
CA TYR A 167 -3.98 -3.76 -3.44
C TYR A 167 -4.70 -3.53 -4.76
N ILE A 168 -5.18 -4.61 -5.38
CA ILE A 168 -6.01 -4.60 -6.57
C ILE A 168 -7.30 -5.39 -6.30
N ASN A 169 -8.44 -4.85 -6.70
CA ASN A 169 -9.71 -5.55 -6.70
C ASN A 169 -9.85 -6.40 -7.98
N GLY A 170 -9.77 -7.72 -7.86
CA GLY A 170 -9.80 -8.60 -9.03
C GLY A 170 -11.18 -8.71 -9.68
N ARG A 171 -12.27 -8.41 -8.96
CA ARG A 171 -13.62 -8.29 -9.56
C ARG A 171 -13.73 -7.04 -10.43
N GLU A 172 -13.15 -5.93 -9.98
CA GLU A 172 -13.16 -4.69 -10.76
C GLU A 172 -12.29 -4.80 -12.02
N TRP A 173 -11.14 -5.46 -11.91
CA TRP A 173 -10.33 -5.83 -13.06
C TRP A 173 -11.11 -6.71 -14.07
N LEU A 174 -11.87 -7.71 -13.59
CA LEU A 174 -12.73 -8.53 -14.46
C LEU A 174 -13.80 -7.67 -15.16
N CYS A 175 -14.48 -6.79 -14.44
CA CYS A 175 -15.45 -5.85 -15.02
C CYS A 175 -14.82 -5.03 -16.16
N LYS A 176 -13.64 -4.46 -15.92
CA LYS A 176 -12.86 -3.71 -16.93
C LYS A 176 -12.44 -4.53 -18.15
N ARG A 177 -12.30 -5.85 -18.00
CA ARG A 177 -12.04 -6.78 -19.12
C ARG A 177 -13.32 -7.03 -19.92
N LEU A 178 -14.42 -7.33 -19.23
CA LEU A 178 -15.72 -7.54 -19.87
C LEU A 178 -16.18 -6.29 -20.64
N ASP A 179 -16.00 -5.10 -20.07
CA ASP A 179 -16.30 -3.82 -20.73
C ASP A 179 -15.54 -3.68 -22.07
N ARG A 180 -14.26 -4.07 -22.10
CA ARG A 180 -13.43 -3.99 -23.32
C ARG A 180 -13.87 -4.95 -24.41
N GLU A 181 -14.36 -6.12 -24.02
CA GLU A 181 -14.89 -7.12 -24.93
C GLU A 181 -16.37 -6.87 -25.27
N GLY A 182 -16.99 -5.79 -24.74
CA GLY A 182 -18.39 -5.48 -24.97
C GLY A 182 -19.37 -6.47 -24.32
N ILE A 183 -18.94 -7.19 -23.29
CA ILE A 183 -19.74 -8.20 -22.60
C ILE A 183 -20.51 -7.52 -21.47
N GLY A 184 -21.84 -7.51 -21.58
CA GLY A 184 -22.71 -7.00 -20.51
C GLY A 184 -22.66 -7.86 -19.25
N TYR A 185 -22.68 -7.22 -18.09
CA TYR A 185 -22.73 -7.90 -16.79
C TYR A 185 -23.58 -7.09 -15.80
N GLN A 186 -24.08 -7.80 -14.78
CA GLN A 186 -24.71 -7.18 -13.62
C GLN A 186 -23.80 -7.37 -12.41
N ARG A 187 -23.52 -6.26 -11.72
CA ARG A 187 -22.79 -6.31 -10.44
C ARG A 187 -23.78 -6.55 -9.31
N TYR A 188 -23.39 -7.41 -8.39
CA TYR A 188 -24.03 -7.52 -7.09
C TYR A 188 -23.03 -6.99 -6.06
N ASP A 189 -23.42 -5.98 -5.30
CA ASP A 189 -22.62 -5.55 -4.16
C ASP A 189 -22.63 -6.66 -3.10
N ASN A 190 -21.48 -6.87 -2.45
CA ASN A 190 -21.40 -7.78 -1.31
C ASN A 190 -22.02 -7.12 -0.07
#